data_AF-A0A0F9EJ88-F1
#
_entry.id   AF-A0A0F9EJ88-F1
#
_cell.length_a   1.000
_cell.length_b   1.000
_cell.length_c   1.000
_cell.angle_alpha   90.00
_cell.angle_beta   90.00
_cell.angle_gamma   90.00
#
_symmetry.space_group_name_H-M   'P 1'
#
loop_
_entity.id
_entity.type
_entity.pdbx_description
1 polymer ?
#
loop_
_entity_poly.entity_id
_entity_poly.type
_entity_poly.pdbx_seq_one_letter_code
_entity_poly.pdbx_strand_id
1 'polypeptide(L)'
;MIFFFFSFGRKKLMNNKQGTYADVFIFMIMAFVIVVFFGIMFYGFTLFNTALTSIQFDIGETNFTAIVNSTWGEVYSAYGQLRALTYVLIFGMILTILVSAWAVRRPPIFLVIWIITSLVAILAGVYISNAYQLLLTNPDFGSTLQSFTGASYMLLYLPYLAGIVSLFAGLISLIGLNRSRREEGQP
;
A
#
# COMPACT_ATOMS: atom_id res chain seq x y z
N MET A 1 -14.86 -22.57 41.97
CA MET A 1 -14.08 -21.64 42.81
C MET A 1 -12.66 -21.71 42.30
N ILE A 2 -12.26 -20.85 41.37
CA ILE A 2 -11.63 -19.56 41.67
C ILE A 2 -11.89 -18.63 40.48
N PHE A 3 -12.65 -17.56 40.72
CA PHE A 3 -12.78 -16.40 39.83
C PHE A 3 -11.55 -15.52 40.07
N PHE A 4 -10.57 -15.53 39.15
CA PHE A 4 -9.47 -14.55 39.18
C PHE A 4 -9.84 -13.35 38.31
N PHE A 5 -10.08 -12.26 39.02
CA PHE A 5 -10.51 -10.95 38.54
C PHE A 5 -9.29 -10.20 37.95
N PHE A 6 -9.07 -10.28 36.63
CA PHE A 6 -8.11 -9.40 35.96
C PHE A 6 -8.77 -8.06 35.65
N SER A 7 -8.80 -7.18 36.65
CA SER A 7 -9.11 -5.75 36.47
C SER A 7 -7.88 -5.07 35.88
N PHE A 8 -7.73 -5.15 34.55
CA PHE A 8 -6.77 -4.32 33.82
C PHE A 8 -7.27 -2.87 33.85
N GLY A 9 -6.52 -1.97 34.48
CA GLY A 9 -6.76 -0.53 34.46
C GLY A 9 -6.76 0.04 33.02
N ARG A 10 -7.93 0.10 32.39
CA ARG A 10 -8.17 0.61 31.02
C ARG A 10 -8.31 2.13 30.92
N LYS A 11 -7.62 2.94 31.72
CA LYS A 11 -7.87 4.40 31.74
C LYS A 11 -6.61 5.26 31.78
N LYS A 12 -5.67 5.12 30.82
CA LYS A 12 -4.76 6.25 30.48
C LYS A 12 -3.91 6.18 29.21
N LEU A 13 -4.10 5.22 28.30
CA LEU A 13 -3.34 5.19 27.02
C LEU A 13 -4.12 5.72 25.80
N MET A 14 -5.36 6.19 25.98
CA MET A 14 -6.20 6.66 24.87
C MET A 14 -6.17 8.17 24.60
N ASN A 15 -5.41 8.96 25.37
CA ASN A 15 -5.51 10.44 25.31
C ASN A 15 -4.58 11.15 24.31
N ASN A 16 -3.77 10.43 23.52
CA ASN A 16 -2.90 11.06 22.55
C ASN A 16 -2.95 10.39 21.17
N LYS A 17 -4.15 10.22 20.63
CA LYS A 17 -4.34 9.81 19.22
C LYS A 17 -4.27 11.04 18.33
N GLN A 18 -3.07 11.61 18.16
CA GLN A 18 -2.84 12.59 17.11
C GLN A 18 -2.74 11.85 15.79
N GLY A 19 -3.72 12.00 14.92
CA GLY A 19 -3.66 11.45 13.57
C GLY A 19 -2.64 12.22 12.75
N THR A 20 -1.73 11.51 12.08
CA THR A 20 -0.66 12.10 11.30
C THR A 20 -1.21 12.64 9.97
N TYR A 21 -1.01 13.93 9.70
CA TYR A 21 -1.46 14.56 8.44
C TYR A 21 -0.67 14.08 7.23
N ALA A 22 0.51 13.48 7.47
CA ALA A 22 1.34 12.88 6.45
C ALA A 22 0.81 11.50 5.98
N ASP A 23 -0.31 10.98 6.50
CA ASP A 23 -0.81 9.65 6.13
C ASP A 23 -1.03 9.49 4.61
N VAL A 24 -1.66 10.47 3.95
CA VAL A 24 -1.86 10.44 2.48
C VAL A 24 -0.53 10.54 1.75
N PHE A 25 0.40 11.35 2.25
CA PHE A 25 1.72 11.52 1.66
C PHE A 25 2.58 10.25 1.77
N ILE A 26 2.62 9.65 2.96
CA ILE A 26 3.28 8.38 3.25
C ILE A 26 2.66 7.28 2.38
N PHE A 27 1.34 7.23 2.26
CA PHE A 27 0.65 6.28 1.39
C PHE A 27 1.16 6.32 -0.04
N MET A 28 1.28 7.51 -0.64
CA MET A 28 1.76 7.61 -2.03
C MET A 28 3.18 7.09 -2.19
N ILE A 29 4.09 7.48 -1.28
CA ILE A 29 5.48 7.03 -1.31
C ILE A 29 5.54 5.51 -1.12
N MET A 30 4.82 4.99 -0.13
CA MET A 30 4.80 3.55 0.17
C MET A 30 4.18 2.75 -0.98
N ALA A 31 3.09 3.22 -1.57
CA ALA A 31 2.48 2.55 -2.72
C ALA A 31 3.47 2.47 -3.89
N PHE A 32 4.18 3.55 -4.20
CA PHE A 32 5.20 3.55 -5.24
C PHE A 32 6.34 2.57 -4.91
N VAL A 33 6.91 2.66 -3.70
CA VAL A 33 8.01 1.79 -3.27
C VAL A 33 7.62 0.32 -3.31
N ILE A 34 6.42 -0.03 -2.82
CA ILE A 34 5.95 -1.43 -2.79
C ILE A 34 5.84 -2.00 -4.20
N VAL A 35 5.23 -1.27 -5.14
CA VAL A 35 5.06 -1.76 -6.51
C VAL A 35 6.39 -1.88 -7.23
N VAL A 36 7.27 -0.87 -7.10
CA VAL A 36 8.60 -0.91 -7.72
C VAL A 36 9.43 -2.04 -7.12
N PHE A 37 9.42 -2.20 -5.80
CA PHE A 37 10.13 -3.26 -5.10
C PHE A 37 9.66 -4.65 -5.56
N PHE A 38 8.34 -4.90 -5.57
CA PHE A 38 7.80 -6.17 -6.03
C PHE A 38 8.00 -6.40 -7.54
N GLY A 39 7.96 -5.34 -8.35
CA GLY A 39 8.26 -5.41 -9.78
C GLY A 39 9.69 -5.85 -10.05
N ILE A 40 10.67 -5.21 -9.39
CA ILE A 40 12.09 -5.57 -9.50
C ILE A 40 12.33 -6.99 -9.00
N MET A 41 11.73 -7.35 -7.87
CA MET A 41 11.85 -8.70 -7.30
C MET A 41 11.31 -9.75 -8.27
N PHE A 42 10.12 -9.54 -8.84
CA PHE A 42 9.53 -10.45 -9.83
C PHE A 42 10.40 -10.60 -11.08
N TYR A 43 10.98 -9.49 -11.55
CA TYR A 43 11.91 -9.50 -12.68
C TYR A 43 13.15 -10.35 -12.36
N GLY A 44 13.76 -10.15 -11.20
CA GLY A 44 14.92 -10.93 -10.74
C GLY A 44 14.62 -12.44 -10.73
N PHE A 45 13.47 -12.84 -10.20
CA PHE A 45 13.06 -14.26 -10.19
C PHE A 45 12.87 -14.83 -11.60
N THR A 46 12.36 -14.04 -12.54
CA THR A 46 12.19 -14.49 -13.93
C THR A 46 13.54 -14.75 -14.61
N LEU A 47 14.52 -13.87 -14.37
CA LEU A 47 15.89 -14.08 -14.85
C LEU A 47 16.54 -15.32 -14.21
N PHE A 48 16.41 -15.49 -12.90
CA PHE A 48 16.92 -16.68 -12.20
C PHE A 48 16.31 -17.97 -12.75
N ASN A 49 14.99 -18.02 -12.95
CA ASN A 49 14.32 -19.20 -13.49
C ASN A 49 14.80 -19.52 -14.91
N THR A 50 14.98 -18.51 -15.76
CA THR A 50 15.50 -18.68 -17.13
C THR A 50 16.94 -19.19 -17.12
N ALA A 51 17.79 -18.64 -16.24
CA ALA A 51 19.17 -19.09 -16.11
C ALA A 51 19.25 -20.55 -15.64
N LEU A 52 18.47 -20.92 -14.61
CA LEU A 52 18.49 -22.29 -14.05
C LEU A 52 17.92 -23.34 -15.01
N THR A 53 16.90 -22.99 -15.79
CA THR A 53 16.29 -23.92 -16.77
C THR A 53 17.11 -24.06 -18.05
N SER A 54 17.93 -23.06 -18.40
CA SER A 54 18.83 -23.12 -19.55
C SER A 54 20.08 -24.00 -19.33
N ILE A 55 20.44 -24.25 -18.07
CA ILE A 55 21.59 -25.06 -17.71
C ILE A 55 21.15 -26.52 -17.55
N GLN A 56 21.36 -27.33 -18.58
CA GLN A 56 21.15 -28.78 -18.54
C GLN A 56 22.42 -29.47 -18.00
N PHE A 57 22.53 -29.60 -16.67
CA PHE A 57 23.53 -30.48 -16.08
C PHE A 57 22.97 -31.89 -15.94
N ASP A 58 23.56 -32.82 -16.70
CA ASP A 58 23.26 -34.25 -16.58
C ASP A 58 24.22 -34.86 -15.54
N ILE A 59 23.78 -34.95 -14.29
CA ILE A 59 24.54 -35.55 -13.18
C ILE A 59 23.88 -36.88 -12.82
N GLY A 60 24.21 -37.95 -13.56
CA GLY A 60 23.74 -39.32 -13.30
C GLY A 60 22.28 -39.60 -13.71
N GLU A 61 21.65 -40.61 -13.11
CA GLU A 61 20.29 -41.08 -13.46
C GLU A 61 19.14 -40.16 -12.99
N THR A 62 19.42 -39.17 -12.15
CA THR A 62 18.41 -38.22 -11.66
C THR A 62 18.44 -36.93 -12.46
N ASN A 63 17.41 -36.72 -13.27
CA ASN A 63 17.24 -35.55 -14.11
C ASN A 63 17.13 -34.28 -13.23
N PHE A 64 18.20 -33.48 -13.14
CA PHE A 64 18.29 -32.28 -12.28
C PHE A 64 17.13 -31.30 -12.56
N THR A 65 16.70 -31.26 -13.81
CA THR A 65 15.53 -30.51 -14.30
C THR A 65 14.24 -30.83 -13.51
N ALA A 66 14.03 -32.08 -13.10
CA ALA A 66 12.82 -32.49 -12.39
C ALA A 66 12.78 -31.96 -10.94
N ILE A 67 13.94 -31.95 -10.27
CA ILE A 67 14.09 -31.42 -8.89
C ILE A 67 13.97 -29.89 -8.89
N VAL A 68 14.57 -29.25 -9.90
CA VAL A 68 14.45 -27.81 -10.12
C VAL A 68 12.98 -27.45 -10.38
N ASN A 69 12.27 -28.16 -11.25
CA ASN A 69 10.85 -27.88 -11.52
C ASN A 69 9.94 -28.09 -10.32
N SER A 70 10.18 -29.10 -9.47
CA SER A 70 9.32 -29.29 -8.28
C SER A 70 9.51 -28.17 -7.25
N THR A 71 10.75 -27.72 -7.05
CA THR A 71 11.06 -26.70 -6.04
C THR A 71 10.77 -25.29 -6.56
N TRP A 72 11.23 -24.97 -7.76
CA TRP A 72 11.07 -23.65 -8.36
C TRP A 72 9.71 -23.43 -9.00
N GLY A 73 9.03 -24.47 -9.45
CA GLY A 73 7.68 -24.38 -10.01
C GLY A 73 6.65 -23.93 -8.96
N GLU A 74 6.74 -24.45 -7.74
CA GLU A 74 5.90 -24.01 -6.62
C GLU A 74 6.16 -22.56 -6.23
N VAL A 75 7.44 -22.18 -6.19
CA VAL A 75 7.87 -20.80 -5.93
C VAL A 75 7.35 -19.85 -7.01
N TYR A 76 7.43 -20.22 -8.29
CA TYR A 76 6.91 -19.43 -9.41
C TYR A 76 5.38 -19.27 -9.34
N SER A 77 4.65 -20.33 -8.98
CA SER A 77 3.21 -20.28 -8.73
C SER A 77 2.86 -19.28 -7.62
N ALA A 78 3.62 -19.29 -6.51
CA ALA A 78 3.45 -18.33 -5.43
C ALA A 78 3.71 -16.88 -5.89
N TYR A 79 4.66 -16.65 -6.80
CA TYR A 79 4.92 -15.32 -7.38
C TYR A 79 3.74 -14.77 -8.20
N GLY A 80 2.93 -15.62 -8.83
CA GLY A 80 1.67 -15.18 -9.43
C GLY A 80 0.73 -14.52 -8.43
N GLN A 81 0.73 -14.99 -7.17
CA GLN A 81 -0.10 -14.45 -6.10
C GLN A 81 0.42 -13.10 -5.57
N LEU A 82 1.71 -12.79 -5.73
CA LEU A 82 2.25 -11.48 -5.33
C LEU A 82 1.58 -10.30 -6.07
N ARG A 83 1.08 -10.53 -7.30
CA ARG A 83 0.33 -9.51 -8.04
C ARG A 83 -0.97 -9.14 -7.31
N ALA A 84 -1.70 -10.14 -6.85
CA ALA A 84 -2.91 -9.96 -6.07
C ALA A 84 -2.60 -9.35 -4.68
N LEU A 85 -1.53 -9.83 -4.03
CA LEU A 85 -1.08 -9.30 -2.74
C LEU A 85 -0.78 -7.80 -2.81
N THR A 86 -0.05 -7.35 -3.84
CA THR A 86 0.27 -5.93 -4.05
C THR A 86 -1.00 -5.08 -4.14
N TYR A 87 -2.00 -5.55 -4.89
CA TYR A 87 -3.29 -4.88 -5.01
C TYR A 87 -4.01 -4.78 -3.65
N VAL A 88 -4.08 -5.90 -2.93
CA VAL A 88 -4.72 -5.97 -1.60
C VAL A 88 -4.01 -5.05 -0.59
N LEU A 89 -2.68 -4.96 -0.64
CA LEU A 89 -1.91 -4.07 0.23
C LEU A 89 -2.22 -2.59 -0.05
N ILE A 90 -2.22 -2.17 -1.31
CA ILE A 90 -2.55 -0.79 -1.67
C ILE A 90 -3.98 -0.44 -1.25
N PHE A 91 -4.93 -1.34 -1.53
CA PHE A 91 -6.31 -1.16 -1.11
C PHE A 91 -6.46 -1.11 0.42
N GLY A 92 -5.76 -1.99 1.14
CA GLY A 92 -5.74 -2.03 2.60
C GLY A 92 -5.18 -0.74 3.22
N MET A 93 -4.17 -0.12 2.59
CA MET A 93 -3.67 1.18 3.02
C MET A 93 -4.71 2.28 2.83
N ILE A 94 -5.43 2.31 1.70
CA ILE A 94 -6.52 3.27 1.47
C ILE A 94 -7.60 3.12 2.55
N LEU A 95 -8.04 1.89 2.84
CA LEU A 95 -9.00 1.63 3.91
C LEU A 95 -8.49 2.10 5.27
N THR A 96 -7.22 1.85 5.57
CA THR A 96 -6.60 2.27 6.84
C THR A 96 -6.62 3.79 7.00
N ILE A 97 -6.38 4.55 5.92
CA ILE A 97 -6.46 6.02 5.92
C ILE A 97 -7.90 6.50 6.16
N LEU A 98 -8.89 5.86 5.53
CA LEU A 98 -10.29 6.22 5.72
C LEU A 98 -10.75 5.95 7.16
N VAL A 99 -10.35 4.81 7.72
CA VAL A 99 -10.61 4.46 9.11
C VAL A 99 -9.87 5.39 10.07
N SER A 100 -8.62 5.76 9.78
CA SER A 100 -7.85 6.69 10.62
C SER A 100 -8.46 8.11 10.59
N ALA A 101 -8.92 8.56 9.41
CA ALA A 101 -9.63 9.82 9.26
C ALA A 101 -10.95 9.86 10.04
N TRP A 102 -11.66 8.73 10.10
CA TRP A 102 -12.90 8.62 10.89
C TRP A 102 -12.65 8.55 12.40
N ALA A 103 -11.58 7.87 12.83
CA ALA A 103 -11.29 7.63 14.24
C ALA A 103 -10.71 8.87 14.97
N VAL A 104 -10.02 9.76 14.25
CA VAL A 104 -9.32 10.90 14.86
C VAL A 104 -10.20 12.15 14.84
N ARG A 105 -10.54 12.63 16.04
CA ARG A 105 -11.25 13.92 16.23
C ARG A 105 -10.25 15.07 16.09
N ARG A 106 -10.54 16.05 15.22
CA ARG A 106 -9.65 17.18 14.94
C ARG A 106 -10.40 18.51 15.06
N PRO A 107 -9.87 19.56 15.71
CA PRO A 107 -10.47 20.89 15.70
C PRO A 107 -10.48 21.54 14.29
N PRO A 108 -11.35 22.53 14.06
CA PRO A 108 -11.66 23.06 12.72
C PRO A 108 -10.47 23.71 12.01
N ILE A 109 -9.49 24.25 12.74
CA ILE A 109 -8.28 24.84 12.15
C ILE A 109 -7.47 23.84 11.32
N PHE A 110 -7.61 22.54 11.60
CA PHE A 110 -6.90 21.49 10.87
C PHE A 110 -7.43 21.24 9.46
N LEU A 111 -8.63 21.74 9.12
CA LEU A 111 -9.15 21.61 7.76
C LEU A 111 -8.28 22.37 6.75
N VAL A 112 -7.78 23.56 7.12
CA VAL A 112 -6.93 24.38 6.24
C VAL A 112 -5.59 23.67 5.98
N ILE A 113 -4.96 23.16 7.03
CA ILE A 113 -3.71 22.38 6.92
C ILE A 113 -3.94 21.16 6.04
N TRP A 114 -5.06 20.45 6.24
CA TRP A 114 -5.41 19.29 5.45
C TRP A 114 -5.53 19.62 3.95
N ILE A 115 -6.21 20.71 3.56
CA ILE A 115 -6.31 21.15 2.15
C ILE A 115 -4.91 21.40 1.56
N ILE A 116 -4.05 22.12 2.27
CA ILE A 116 -2.68 22.40 1.80
C ILE A 116 -1.90 21.09 1.62
N THR A 117 -1.95 20.18 2.59
CA THR A 117 -1.25 18.89 2.49
C THR A 117 -1.81 17.99 1.38
N SER A 118 -3.12 18.01 1.14
CA SER A 118 -3.76 17.29 0.04
C SER A 118 -3.29 17.83 -1.32
N LEU A 119 -3.21 19.16 -1.47
CA LEU A 119 -2.71 19.79 -2.69
C LEU A 119 -1.26 19.37 -2.98
N VAL A 120 -0.39 19.44 -1.97
CA VAL A 120 1.01 19.00 -2.10
C VAL A 120 1.10 17.51 -2.44
N ALA A 121 0.24 16.68 -1.84
CA ALA A 121 0.19 15.26 -2.16
C ALA A 121 -0.20 15.01 -3.62
N ILE A 122 -1.24 15.69 -4.13
CA ILE A 122 -1.65 15.57 -5.54
C ILE A 122 -0.49 15.95 -6.48
N LEU A 123 0.21 17.04 -6.21
CA LEU A 123 1.37 17.47 -6.99
C LEU A 123 2.49 16.43 -6.98
N ALA A 124 2.85 15.91 -5.79
CA ALA A 124 3.83 14.84 -5.67
C ALA A 124 3.39 13.57 -6.42
N GLY A 125 2.09 13.27 -6.41
CA GLY A 125 1.53 12.16 -7.17
C GLY A 125 1.72 12.30 -8.68
N VAL A 126 1.71 13.51 -9.23
CA VAL A 126 2.00 13.75 -10.67
C VAL A 126 3.44 13.39 -10.98
N TYR A 127 4.39 13.82 -10.16
CA TYR A 127 5.81 13.47 -10.33
C TYR A 127 6.04 11.96 -10.23
N ILE A 128 5.40 11.30 -9.25
CA ILE A 128 5.52 9.85 -9.07
C ILE A 128 4.91 9.10 -10.26
N SER A 129 3.73 9.49 -10.73
CA SER A 129 3.09 8.87 -11.90
C SER A 129 3.96 9.00 -13.15
N ASN A 130 4.52 10.18 -13.40
CA ASN A 130 5.43 10.41 -14.52
C ASN A 130 6.72 9.57 -14.40
N ALA A 131 7.30 9.49 -13.21
CA ALA A 131 8.45 8.63 -12.96
C ALA A 131 8.12 7.15 -13.20
N TYR A 132 6.92 6.71 -12.81
CA TYR A 132 6.47 5.34 -13.06
C TYR A 132 6.24 5.06 -14.55
N GLN A 133 5.74 6.02 -15.32
CA GLN A 133 5.63 5.89 -16.77
C GLN A 133 6.99 5.64 -17.44
N LEU A 134 8.05 6.32 -16.98
CA LEU A 134 9.41 6.08 -17.47
C LEU A 134 9.91 4.66 -17.16
N LEU A 135 9.47 4.07 -16.03
CA LEU A 135 9.78 2.68 -15.71
C LEU A 135 9.01 1.70 -16.60
N LEU A 136 7.75 2.01 -16.95
CA LEU A 136 6.93 1.17 -17.82
C LEU A 136 7.41 1.12 -19.27
N THR A 137 8.09 2.17 -19.74
CA THR A 137 8.67 2.23 -21.09
C THR A 137 10.08 1.67 -21.16
N ASN A 138 10.69 1.32 -20.03
CA ASN A 138 12.00 0.70 -20.00
C ASN A 138 11.92 -0.73 -20.61
N PRO A 139 12.82 -1.10 -21.55
CA PRO A 139 12.76 -2.37 -22.25
C PRO A 139 12.99 -3.59 -21.34
N ASP A 140 13.73 -3.43 -20.25
CA ASP A 140 14.10 -4.52 -19.35
C ASP A 140 12.98 -4.81 -18.35
N PHE A 141 12.43 -3.77 -17.73
CA PHE A 141 11.47 -3.90 -16.61
C PHE A 141 10.02 -3.65 -17.02
N GLY A 142 9.77 -2.97 -18.13
CA GLY A 142 8.46 -2.49 -18.52
C GLY A 142 7.44 -3.62 -18.69
N SER A 143 7.83 -4.70 -19.37
CA SER A 143 6.99 -5.90 -19.55
C SER A 143 6.61 -6.56 -18.22
N THR A 144 7.56 -6.58 -17.27
CA THR A 144 7.33 -7.13 -15.93
C THR A 144 6.36 -6.26 -15.13
N LEU A 145 6.56 -4.95 -15.11
CA LEU A 145 5.69 -4.01 -14.40
C LEU A 145 4.28 -3.97 -15.00
N GLN A 146 4.15 -4.06 -16.32
CA GLN A 146 2.85 -4.16 -17.00
C GLN A 146 2.06 -5.40 -16.59
N SER A 147 2.74 -6.49 -16.19
CA SER A 147 2.09 -7.69 -15.68
C SER A 147 1.34 -7.46 -14.35
N PHE A 148 1.67 -6.41 -13.60
CA PHE A 148 0.95 -5.94 -12.41
C PHE A 148 -0.17 -4.96 -12.78
N THR A 149 -1.08 -5.36 -13.67
CA THR A 149 -2.09 -4.48 -14.29
C THR A 149 -2.83 -3.59 -13.29
N GLY A 150 -3.35 -4.15 -12.19
CA GLY A 150 -4.09 -3.39 -11.18
C GLY A 150 -3.23 -2.38 -10.42
N ALA A 151 -2.02 -2.78 -10.01
CA ALA A 151 -1.10 -1.89 -9.29
C ALA A 151 -0.52 -0.80 -10.20
N SER A 152 -0.17 -1.17 -11.44
CA SER A 152 0.29 -0.25 -12.48
C SER A 152 -0.78 0.79 -12.82
N TYR A 153 -2.03 0.38 -12.95
CA TYR A 153 -3.14 1.31 -13.14
C TYR A 153 -3.26 2.29 -11.97
N MET A 154 -3.20 1.81 -10.73
CA MET A 154 -3.26 2.69 -9.56
C MET A 154 -2.09 3.69 -9.49
N LEU A 155 -0.88 3.29 -9.85
CA LEU A 155 0.27 4.20 -9.87
C LEU A 155 0.19 5.25 -11.00
N LEU A 156 -0.31 4.87 -12.17
CA LEU A 156 -0.52 5.80 -13.27
C LEU A 156 -1.55 6.87 -12.92
N TYR A 157 -2.62 6.50 -12.23
CA TYR A 157 -3.68 7.41 -11.79
C TYR A 157 -3.52 7.85 -10.32
N LEU A 158 -2.31 7.76 -9.78
CA LEU A 158 -2.03 8.11 -8.38
C LEU A 158 -2.40 9.56 -8.00
N PRO A 159 -2.24 10.59 -8.85
CA PRO A 159 -2.72 11.95 -8.53
C PRO A 159 -4.23 11.98 -8.27
N TYR A 160 -5.00 11.25 -9.09
CA TYR A 160 -6.44 11.18 -8.96
C TYR A 160 -6.85 10.40 -7.72
N LEU A 161 -6.18 9.28 -7.42
CA LEU A 161 -6.41 8.52 -6.20
C LEU A 161 -6.09 9.34 -4.95
N ALA A 162 -4.96 10.06 -4.93
CA ALA A 162 -4.62 10.96 -3.83
C ALA A 162 -5.69 12.05 -3.64
N GLY A 163 -6.19 12.63 -4.73
CA GLY A 163 -7.31 13.58 -4.70
C GLY A 163 -8.59 12.98 -4.10
N ILE A 164 -9.01 11.82 -4.59
CA ILE A 164 -10.22 11.12 -4.12
C ILE A 164 -10.08 10.74 -2.64
N VAL A 165 -9.00 10.04 -2.27
CA VAL A 165 -8.77 9.57 -0.90
C VAL A 165 -8.66 10.74 0.07
N SER A 166 -7.95 11.79 -0.32
CA SER A 166 -7.88 12.98 0.51
C SER A 166 -9.27 13.61 0.67
N LEU A 167 -10.02 13.84 -0.41
CA LEU A 167 -11.36 14.44 -0.35
C LEU A 167 -12.29 13.64 0.58
N PHE A 168 -12.32 12.31 0.46
CA PHE A 168 -13.10 11.47 1.37
C PHE A 168 -12.62 11.58 2.81
N ALA A 169 -11.31 11.55 3.07
CA ALA A 169 -10.76 11.73 4.41
C ALA A 169 -11.15 13.10 5.01
N GLY A 170 -11.13 14.17 4.20
CA GLY A 170 -11.57 15.51 4.60
C GLY A 170 -13.06 15.58 4.95
N LEU A 171 -13.92 15.00 4.10
CA LEU A 171 -15.37 14.93 4.35
C LEU A 171 -15.68 14.13 5.63
N ILE A 172 -15.01 12.99 5.83
CA ILE A 172 -15.17 12.18 7.04
C ILE A 172 -14.75 12.98 8.29
N SER A 173 -13.65 13.72 8.20
CA SER A 173 -13.19 14.59 9.30
C SER A 173 -14.22 15.67 9.65
N LEU A 174 -14.93 16.23 8.65
CA LEU A 174 -16.01 17.20 8.86
C LEU A 174 -17.23 16.59 9.58
N ILE A 175 -17.61 15.36 9.22
CA ILE A 175 -18.69 14.65 9.91
C ILE A 175 -18.31 14.41 11.39
N GLY A 176 -17.05 14.07 11.66
CA GLY A 176 -16.53 13.90 13.02
C GLY A 176 -16.62 15.17 13.89
N LEU A 177 -16.44 16.35 13.29
CA LEU A 177 -16.56 17.63 13.97
C LEU A 177 -17.98 17.89 14.51
N ASN A 178 -19.02 17.61 13.71
CA ASN A 178 -20.41 17.83 14.13
C ASN A 178 -20.83 16.97 15.33
N ARG A 179 -20.23 15.78 15.48
CA ARG A 179 -20.48 14.91 16.63
C ARG A 179 -19.91 15.48 17.93
N SER A 180 -18.74 16.12 17.87
CA SER A 180 -18.07 16.65 19.07
C SER A 180 -18.87 17.76 19.77
N ARG A 181 -19.45 18.71 19.01
CA ARG A 181 -20.28 19.80 19.58
C ARG A 181 -21.47 19.30 20.38
N ARG A 182 -22.09 18.18 19.96
CA ARG A 182 -23.23 17.58 20.67
C ARG A 182 -22.85 16.94 22.00
N GLU A 183 -21.65 16.38 22.10
CA GLU A 183 -21.16 15.73 23.33
C GLU A 183 -20.77 16.76 24.41
N GLU A 184 -20.43 18.00 24.02
CA GLU A 184 -20.02 19.07 24.94
C GLU A 184 -21.19 19.90 25.50
N GLY A 185 -22.44 19.60 25.13
CA GLY A 185 -23.62 20.27 25.69
C GLY A 185 -23.72 21.76 25.38
N GLN A 186 -22.96 22.25 24.40
CA GLN A 186 -23.11 23.61 23.89
C GLN A 186 -24.30 23.63 22.89
N PRO A 187 -25.27 24.55 23.06
CA PRO A 187 -26.43 24.66 22.17
C PRO A 187 -26.05 24.96 20.72
#